data_AF-A0A318Q277-F1
#
_entry.id   AF-A0A318Q277-F1
#
_cell.length_a   1.000
_cell.length_b   1.000
_cell.length_c   1.000
_cell.angle_alpha   90.00
_cell.angle_beta   90.00
_cell.angle_gamma   90.00
#
_symmetry.space_group_name_H-M   'P 1'
#
loop_
_entity.id
_entity.type
_entity.pdbx_description
1 polymer ?
#
loop_
_entity_poly.entity_id
_entity_poly.type
_entity_poly.pdbx_seq_one_letter_code
_entity_poly.pdbx_strand_id
1 'polypeptide(L)'
;MDTPLSNSANTTGRPAWVNAVRIAVWSVCYFAFYFVQQVAELLAPLLLIVGIGWSALPHLMGIVSTSSEASDPQAHDVIVRVSHSIPDHISVGSHLLTPSSLIFDGLALMAAAALCATASAVAARSM
;
A
#
# COMPACT_ATOMS: atom_id res chain seq x y z
N MET A 1 -13.87 -21.17 65.49
CA MET A 1 -13.09 -19.94 65.74
C MET A 1 -12.18 -19.87 64.53
N ASP A 2 -12.68 -19.26 63.46
CA ASP A 2 -12.14 -19.50 62.12
C ASP A 2 -11.47 -18.21 61.67
N THR A 3 -10.15 -18.18 61.78
CA THR A 3 -9.32 -17.07 61.31
C THR A 3 -9.26 -17.11 59.77
N PRO A 4 -9.63 -16.04 59.05
CA PRO A 4 -9.38 -15.98 57.62
C PRO A 4 -7.89 -15.72 57.36
N LEU A 5 -7.26 -16.64 56.63
CA LEU A 5 -5.91 -16.49 56.09
C LEU A 5 -5.88 -15.26 55.17
N SER A 6 -5.22 -14.19 55.62
CA SER A 6 -4.91 -13.03 54.78
C SER A 6 -3.94 -13.44 53.68
N ASN A 7 -4.47 -13.66 52.48
CA ASN A 7 -3.67 -13.82 51.27
C ASN A 7 -3.09 -12.45 50.88
N SER A 8 -1.98 -12.06 51.50
CA SER A 8 -1.18 -10.92 51.04
C SER A 8 -0.52 -11.31 49.71
N ALA A 9 -1.25 -11.09 48.61
CA ALA A 9 -0.69 -11.13 47.28
C ALA A 9 0.41 -10.06 47.22
N ASN A 10 1.65 -10.51 47.25
CA ASN A 10 2.84 -9.67 47.18
C ASN A 10 2.91 -9.06 45.77
N THR A 11 2.13 -8.02 45.53
CA THR A 11 2.17 -7.23 44.31
C THR A 11 3.49 -6.49 44.38
N THR A 12 4.54 -7.11 43.86
CA THR A 12 5.85 -6.49 43.69
C THR A 12 5.64 -5.38 42.67
N GLY A 13 5.28 -4.20 43.17
CA GLY A 13 4.80 -3.08 42.39
C GLY A 13 5.92 -2.60 41.49
N ARG A 14 5.85 -2.95 40.20
CA ARG A 14 6.66 -2.26 39.20
C ARG A 14 6.41 -0.76 39.38
N PRO A 15 7.47 0.06 39.49
CA PRO A 15 7.30 1.46 39.77
C PRO A 15 6.51 2.10 38.61
N ALA A 16 5.57 3.00 38.92
CA ALA A 16 4.59 3.52 37.97
C ALA A 16 5.21 4.08 36.68
N TRP A 17 6.44 4.62 36.76
CA TRP A 17 7.19 5.13 35.61
C TRP A 17 7.57 4.02 34.60
N VAL A 18 7.80 2.78 35.03
CA VAL A 18 8.09 1.66 34.12
C VAL A 18 6.86 1.33 33.27
N ASN A 19 5.67 1.36 33.86
CA ASN A 19 4.42 1.17 33.11
C ASN A 19 4.19 2.34 32.15
N ALA A 20 4.44 3.58 32.58
CA ALA A 20 4.32 4.76 31.72
C ALA A 20 5.27 4.70 30.51
N VAL A 21 6.53 4.33 30.71
CA VAL A 21 7.52 4.16 29.63
C VAL A 21 7.09 3.04 28.68
N ARG A 22 6.63 1.90 29.22
CA ARG A 22 6.13 0.78 28.40
C ARG A 22 4.97 1.20 27.50
N ILE A 23 3.99 1.92 28.06
CA ILE A 23 2.84 2.43 27.30
C ILE A 23 3.32 3.41 26.23
N ALA A 24 4.19 4.36 26.58
CA ALA A 24 4.70 5.35 25.63
C ALA A 24 5.42 4.70 24.43
N VAL A 25 6.27 3.70 24.69
CA VAL A 25 6.98 2.94 23.63
C VAL A 25 5.97 2.24 22.73
N TRP A 26 5.01 1.51 23.30
CA TRP A 26 3.99 0.84 22.48
C TRP A 26 3.10 1.83 21.73
N SER A 27 2.82 3.01 22.29
CA SER A 27 2.00 4.04 21.61
C SER A 27 2.71 4.60 20.39
N VAL A 28 4.01 4.85 20.49
CA VAL A 28 4.83 5.28 19.34
C VAL A 28 4.88 4.18 18.28
N CYS A 29 5.11 2.93 18.66
CA CYS A 29 5.10 1.80 17.72
C CYS A 29 3.73 1.63 17.04
N TYR A 30 2.65 1.65 17.82
CA TYR A 30 1.29 1.54 17.31
C TYR A 30 0.99 2.65 16.29
N PHE A 31 1.31 3.90 16.64
CA PHE A 31 1.14 5.04 15.76
C PHE A 31 1.92 4.90 14.46
N ALA A 32 3.21 4.53 14.53
CA ALA A 32 4.05 4.40 13.34
C ALA A 32 3.52 3.33 12.36
N PHE A 33 3.15 2.15 12.85
CA PHE A 33 2.60 1.10 12.00
C PHE A 33 1.25 1.51 11.41
N TYR A 34 0.38 2.12 12.21
CA TYR A 34 -0.93 2.55 11.74
C TYR A 34 -0.81 3.66 10.68
N PHE A 35 0.13 4.59 10.86
CA PHE A 35 0.42 5.63 9.87
C PHE A 35 0.91 5.05 8.54
N VAL A 36 1.88 4.13 8.58
CA VAL A 36 2.38 3.45 7.37
C VAL A 36 1.25 2.70 6.68
N GLN A 37 0.38 2.03 7.44
CA GLN A 37 -0.80 1.36 6.90
C GLN A 37 -1.74 2.35 6.18
N GLN A 38 -2.05 3.50 6.79
CA GLN A 38 -2.92 4.51 6.15
C GLN A 38 -2.33 5.07 4.86
N VAL A 39 -1.02 5.35 4.86
CA VAL A 39 -0.33 5.80 3.64
C VAL A 39 -0.39 4.73 2.57
N ALA A 40 -0.12 3.47 2.93
CA ALA A 40 -0.15 2.35 2.01
C ALA A 40 -1.56 2.06 1.48
N GLU A 41 -2.60 2.14 2.32
CA GLU A 41 -4.00 1.98 1.91
C GLU A 41 -4.46 3.06 0.93
N LEU A 42 -3.87 4.26 0.99
CA LEU A 42 -4.14 5.33 0.03
C LEU A 42 -3.32 5.16 -1.27
N LEU A 43 -2.03 4.87 -1.15
CA LEU A 43 -1.11 4.83 -2.30
C LEU A 43 -1.25 3.54 -3.13
N ALA A 44 -1.40 2.38 -2.48
CA ALA A 44 -1.53 1.09 -3.15
C ALA A 44 -2.64 1.07 -4.23
N PRO A 45 -3.89 1.48 -3.94
CA PRO A 45 -4.94 1.50 -4.97
C PRO A 45 -4.64 2.51 -6.08
N LEU A 46 -4.03 3.67 -5.77
CA LEU A 46 -3.65 4.64 -6.80
C LEU A 46 -2.59 4.07 -7.75
N LEU A 47 -1.54 3.44 -7.21
CA LEU A 47 -0.49 2.81 -8.01
C LEU A 47 -1.05 1.65 -8.86
N LEU A 48 -1.95 0.85 -8.32
CA LEU A 48 -2.61 -0.23 -9.06
C LEU A 48 -3.51 0.30 -10.18
N ILE A 49 -4.34 1.33 -9.92
CA ILE A 49 -5.21 1.94 -10.94
C ILE A 49 -4.36 2.52 -12.06
N VAL A 50 -3.29 3.25 -11.74
CA VAL A 50 -2.39 3.84 -12.73
C VAL A 50 -1.64 2.75 -13.50
N GLY A 51 -1.07 1.76 -12.81
CA GLY A 51 -0.31 0.68 -13.44
C GLY A 51 -1.17 -0.21 -14.36
N ILE A 52 -2.35 -0.62 -13.90
CA ILE A 52 -3.31 -1.40 -14.70
C ILE A 52 -3.82 -0.56 -15.86
N GLY A 53 -4.25 0.68 -15.60
CA GLY A 53 -4.73 1.61 -16.63
C GLY A 53 -3.68 1.85 -17.73
N TRP A 54 -2.42 2.03 -17.34
CA TRP A 54 -1.30 2.19 -18.27
C TRP A 54 -1.03 0.90 -19.07
N SER A 55 -1.10 -0.27 -18.45
CA SER A 55 -0.92 -1.56 -19.16
C SER A 55 -2.05 -1.86 -20.16
N ALA A 56 -3.25 -1.33 -19.89
CA ALA A 56 -4.43 -1.52 -20.72
C ALA A 56 -4.47 -0.57 -21.94
N LEU A 57 -3.83 0.60 -21.86
CA LEU A 57 -3.79 1.58 -22.95
C LEU A 57 -3.37 1.00 -24.32
N PRO A 58 -2.24 0.27 -24.46
CA PRO A 58 -1.82 -0.28 -25.75
C PRO A 58 -2.77 -1.36 -26.27
N HIS A 59 -3.36 -2.17 -25.37
CA HIS A 59 -4.33 -3.20 -25.73
C HIS A 59 -5.63 -2.61 -26.28
N LEU A 60 -6.12 -1.52 -25.67
CA LEU A 60 -7.33 -0.82 -26.14
C LEU A 60 -7.10 -0.12 -27.48
N MET A 61 -5.90 0.46 -27.70
CA MET A 61 -5.55 1.08 -28.98
C MET A 61 -5.43 0.06 -30.10
N GLY A 62 -4.87 -1.13 -29.84
CA GLY A 62 -4.82 -2.21 -30.82
C GLY A 62 -6.19 -2.65 -31.32
N ILE A 63 -7.19 -2.74 -30.42
CA ILE A 63 -8.57 -3.11 -30.77
C ILE A 63 -9.24 -2.01 -31.62
N VAL A 64 -9.00 -0.73 -31.31
CA VAL A 64 -9.53 0.39 -32.10
C VAL A 64 -8.90 0.44 -33.49
N SER A 65 -7.59 0.19 -33.60
CA SER A 65 -6.90 0.12 -34.90
C SER A 65 -7.49 -0.99 -35.78
N THR A 66 -7.65 -2.22 -35.28
CA THR A 66 -8.27 -3.32 -36.06
C THR A 66 -9.73 -3.04 -36.43
N SER A 67 -10.48 -2.31 -35.59
CA SER A 67 -11.87 -1.94 -35.87
C SER A 67 -12.00 -0.78 -36.88
N SER A 68 -10.97 0.06 -37.00
CA SER A 68 -10.95 1.23 -37.89
C SER A 68 -10.50 0.89 -39.32
N GLU A 69 -9.80 -0.23 -39.52
CA GLU A 69 -9.47 -0.78 -40.85
C GLU A 69 -10.71 -1.04 -41.73
N ALA A 70 -11.89 -1.17 -41.14
CA ALA A 70 -13.14 -1.39 -41.87
C ALA A 70 -13.85 -0.10 -42.35
N SER A 71 -13.42 1.12 -41.94
CA SER A 71 -14.27 2.31 -42.09
C SER A 71 -13.64 3.55 -42.75
N ASP A 72 -12.34 3.84 -42.61
CA ASP A 72 -11.73 5.01 -43.31
C ASP A 72 -10.18 5.00 -43.28
N PRO A 73 -9.50 4.94 -44.45
CA PRO A 73 -8.03 4.95 -44.53
C PRO A 73 -7.39 6.23 -43.97
N GLN A 74 -8.12 7.35 -43.97
CA GLN A 74 -7.60 8.64 -43.54
C GLN A 74 -7.64 8.79 -42.00
N ALA A 75 -8.67 8.28 -41.34
CA ALA A 75 -8.72 8.19 -39.87
C ALA A 75 -7.65 7.25 -39.31
N HIS A 76 -7.36 6.15 -40.00
CA HIS A 76 -6.34 5.19 -39.59
C HIS A 76 -4.94 5.80 -39.52
N ASP A 77 -4.52 6.65 -40.48
CA ASP A 77 -3.19 7.27 -40.47
C ASP A 77 -3.00 8.27 -39.30
N VAL A 78 -4.08 8.95 -38.89
CA VAL A 78 -4.05 9.84 -37.71
C VAL A 78 -3.97 9.03 -36.42
N ILE A 79 -4.72 7.92 -36.32
CA ILE A 79 -4.71 7.03 -35.15
C ILE A 79 -3.34 6.32 -35.01
N VAL A 80 -2.74 5.88 -36.13
CA VAL A 80 -1.42 5.23 -36.14
C VAL A 80 -0.30 6.21 -35.76
N ARG A 81 -0.36 7.48 -36.19
CA ARG A 81 0.60 8.50 -35.73
C ARG A 81 0.48 8.82 -34.25
N VAL A 82 -0.73 8.77 -33.69
CA VAL A 82 -0.95 9.05 -32.26
C VAL A 82 -0.62 7.82 -31.41
N SER A 83 -0.88 6.60 -31.89
CA SER A 83 -0.56 5.36 -31.17
C SER A 83 0.94 5.11 -31.05
N HIS A 84 1.74 5.54 -32.04
CA HIS A 84 3.21 5.50 -31.95
C HIS A 84 3.82 6.52 -30.99
N SER A 85 3.01 7.42 -30.42
CA SER A 85 3.46 8.38 -29.39
C SER A 85 3.18 7.91 -27.96
N ILE A 86 2.56 6.74 -27.78
CA ILE A 86 2.25 6.17 -26.47
C ILE A 86 3.52 5.45 -25.97
N PRO A 87 4.23 5.99 -24.96
CA PRO A 87 5.51 5.42 -24.55
C PRO A 87 5.28 4.13 -23.76
N ASP A 88 5.94 3.03 -24.16
CA ASP A 88 6.00 1.77 -23.38
C ASP A 88 6.76 1.94 -22.05
N HIS A 89 7.50 3.03 -21.92
CA HIS A 89 8.25 3.42 -20.73
C HIS A 89 8.28 4.94 -20.65
N ILE A 90 7.91 5.49 -19.49
CA ILE A 90 8.19 6.91 -19.21
C ILE A 90 9.46 6.97 -18.38
N SER A 91 10.50 7.56 -18.97
CA SER A 91 11.69 7.94 -18.23
C SER A 91 11.42 9.25 -17.49
N VAL A 92 11.30 9.20 -16.16
CA VAL A 92 11.27 10.41 -15.31
C VAL A 92 12.62 10.50 -14.61
N GLY A 93 13.47 11.45 -15.05
CA GLY A 93 14.84 11.57 -14.54
C GLY A 93 15.69 10.35 -14.92
N SER A 94 16.22 9.63 -13.92
CA SER A 94 16.99 8.38 -14.11
C SER A 94 16.21 7.10 -13.78
N HIS A 95 14.90 7.21 -13.49
CA HIS A 95 14.05 6.07 -13.16
C HIS A 95 13.15 5.72 -14.35
N LEU A 96 13.24 4.46 -14.78
CA LEU A 96 12.33 3.88 -15.76
C LEU A 96 11.03 3.51 -15.04
N LEU A 97 9.99 4.32 -15.21
CA LEU A 97 8.66 3.99 -14.73
C LEU A 97 7.98 3.10 -15.76
N THR A 98 7.87 1.82 -15.42
CA THR A 98 7.11 0.83 -16.19
C THR A 98 5.78 0.53 -15.49
N PRO A 99 4.71 0.22 -16.24
CA PRO A 99 3.42 -0.18 -15.66
C PRO A 99 3.54 -1.39 -14.71
N SER A 100 4.46 -2.32 -14.99
CA SER A 100 4.72 -3.47 -14.11
C SER A 100 5.33 -3.08 -12.77
N SER A 101 6.24 -2.08 -12.74
CA SER A 101 6.81 -1.58 -11.49
C SER A 101 5.75 -0.93 -10.60
N LEU A 102 4.85 -0.13 -11.19
CA LEU A 102 3.73 0.49 -10.48
C LEU A 102 2.78 -0.55 -9.85
N ILE A 103 2.48 -1.62 -10.60
CA ILE A 103 1.63 -2.71 -10.09
C ILE A 103 2.33 -3.45 -8.94
N PHE A 104 3.62 -3.76 -9.09
CA PHE A 104 4.39 -4.46 -8.06
C PHE A 104 4.51 -3.60 -6.79
N ASP A 105 4.78 -2.31 -6.92
CA ASP A 105 4.82 -1.37 -5.80
C ASP A 105 3.47 -1.28 -5.08
N GLY A 106 2.36 -1.24 -5.83
CA GLY A 106 1.01 -1.28 -5.25
C GLY A 106 0.75 -2.56 -4.44
N LEU A 107 1.12 -3.73 -4.97
CA LEU A 107 1.01 -5.01 -4.27
C LEU A 107 1.93 -5.07 -3.04
N ALA A 108 3.16 -4.57 -3.16
CA ALA A 108 4.13 -4.52 -2.07
C ALA A 108 3.64 -3.62 -0.92
N LEU A 109 3.04 -2.46 -1.24
CA LEU A 109 2.40 -1.59 -0.25
C LEU A 109 1.21 -2.26 0.41
N MET A 110 0.40 -3.02 -0.32
CA MET A 110 -0.70 -3.80 0.26
C MET A 110 -0.19 -4.86 1.25
N ALA A 111 0.88 -5.56 0.91
CA ALA A 111 1.54 -6.50 1.81
C ALA A 111 2.11 -5.80 3.05
N ALA A 112 2.77 -4.65 2.86
CA ALA A 112 3.29 -3.83 3.96
C ALA A 112 2.17 -3.34 4.89
N ALA A 113 1.03 -2.92 4.34
CA ALA A 113 -0.15 -2.54 5.11
C ALA A 113 -0.67 -3.69 5.98
N ALA A 114 -0.77 -4.90 5.42
CA ALA A 114 -1.19 -6.10 6.16
C ALA A 114 -0.22 -6.47 7.30
N LEU A 115 1.10 -6.34 7.06
CA LEU A 115 2.12 -6.54 8.09
C LEU A 115 2.01 -5.48 9.20
N CYS A 116 1.80 -4.21 8.84
CA CYS A 116 1.61 -3.12 9.80
C CYS A 116 0.32 -3.29 10.62
N ALA A 117 -0.77 -3.77 10.01
CA ALA A 117 -2.00 -4.11 10.72
C ALA A 117 -1.76 -5.20 11.77
N THR A 118 -0.97 -6.21 11.43
CA THR A 118 -0.60 -7.29 12.37
C THR A 118 0.28 -6.77 13.50
N ALA A 119 1.30 -5.98 13.17
CA ALA A 119 2.22 -5.40 14.14
C ALA A 119 1.53 -4.42 15.10
N SER A 120 0.62 -3.58 14.59
CA SER A 120 -0.18 -2.66 15.41
C SER A 120 -1.15 -3.41 16.33
N ALA A 121 -1.76 -4.50 15.89
CA ALA A 121 -2.59 -5.35 16.75
C ALA A 121 -1.79 -5.95 17.92
N VAL A 122 -0.56 -6.42 17.65
CA VAL A 122 0.36 -6.90 18.70
C VAL A 122 0.77 -5.77 19.65
N ALA A 123 1.05 -4.58 19.11
CA ALA A 123 1.40 -3.42 19.92
C ALA A 123 0.25 -2.99 20.84
N ALA A 124 -0.98 -2.94 20.32
CA ALA A 124 -2.18 -2.62 21.10
C ALA A 124 -2.42 -3.62 22.23
N ARG A 125 -2.16 -4.92 22.00
CA ARG A 125 -2.27 -5.96 23.03
C ARG A 125 -1.22 -5.82 24.16
N SER A 126 -0.09 -5.20 23.84
CA SER A 126 1.08 -5.15 24.72
C SER A 126 1.14 -3.89 25.61
N MET A 127 0.25 -2.92 25.34
CA MET A 127 -0.04 -1.78 26.21
C MET A 127 -0.69 -2.27 27.51
#